data_AF-A0A8J6BQJ3-F1
#
_entry.id   AF-A0A8J6BQJ3-F1
#
_cell.length_a   1.000
_cell.length_b   1.000
_cell.length_c   1.000
_cell.angle_alpha   90.00
_cell.angle_beta   90.00
_cell.angle_gamma   90.00
#
_symmetry.space_group_name_H-M   'P 1'
#
loop_
_entity.id
_entity.type
_entity.pdbx_description
1 polymer ?
#
loop_
_entity_poly.entity_id
_entity_poly.type
_entity_poly.pdbx_seq_one_letter_code
_entity_poly.pdbx_strand_id
1 'polypeptide(L)'
;MAAFSRREFYEQLVQGCVVPTALQGLEQVWVLLLVCLGCRLLWRMGLPPAIKHLLTVAGGFFCLHHFFGLQMVWVVLLSLLCYLVLFLCRHSQQRGVLLSVTVLIYLLMGEMHMVDTVSWHKMRGAQMIVAMKAVSLGFDVDRGVVRSVPSPVEFMGYVYFVGTVIFGPWISFSSYLQAVNGRKLTFSWLRRVGRSLVLCTLCLLASTCVSPYLFPYFIPIYGDRLLRQWLRAYENTSSFHFSNYFVGFLSEVTAVLSGAGFSEDKDHVHWDLSVSRPLNVEIPRSMVDVVTSWNLPMSRWMHTYVFKNALKLGTFHAIIVTYAASALLHGLSFHLAAVLLSLGFITYVEHVWWVGGSRKSPGCSSIATEEACRDL
;
A
#
# COMPACT_ATOMS: atom_id res chain seq x y z
N MET A 1 6.50 -18.73 40.82
CA MET A 1 5.42 -17.96 40.17
C MET A 1 4.22 -18.89 40.10
N ALA A 2 3.11 -18.54 40.78
CA ALA A 2 1.90 -19.36 40.73
C ALA A 2 1.43 -19.46 39.27
N ALA A 3 1.23 -20.68 38.78
CA ALA A 3 0.71 -20.89 37.44
C ALA A 3 -0.72 -20.36 37.41
N PHE A 4 -0.96 -19.26 36.69
CA PHE A 4 -2.31 -18.77 36.41
C PHE A 4 -3.16 -19.94 35.91
N SER A 5 -4.39 -20.06 36.40
CA SER A 5 -5.35 -20.94 35.75
C SER A 5 -5.54 -20.45 34.31
N ARG A 6 -5.74 -21.36 33.34
CA ARG A 6 -5.92 -20.97 31.93
C ARG A 6 -7.04 -19.93 31.77
N ARG A 7 -8.06 -20.00 32.62
CA ARG A 7 -9.18 -19.07 32.65
C ARG A 7 -8.75 -17.66 33.06
N GLU A 8 -8.00 -17.51 34.15
CA GLU A 8 -7.46 -16.21 34.58
C GLU A 8 -6.52 -15.62 33.53
N PHE A 9 -5.74 -16.45 32.84
CA PHE A 9 -4.88 -15.98 31.74
C PHE A 9 -5.70 -15.41 30.57
N TYR A 10 -6.74 -16.13 30.11
CA TYR A 10 -7.60 -15.61 29.03
C TYR A 10 -8.37 -14.36 29.45
N GLU A 11 -8.86 -14.30 30.68
CA GLU A 11 -9.54 -13.12 31.22
C GLU A 11 -8.58 -11.90 31.26
N GLN A 12 -7.34 -12.09 31.72
CA GLN A 12 -6.31 -11.06 31.71
C GLN A 12 -5.87 -10.66 30.30
N LEU A 13 -5.76 -11.60 29.35
CA LEU A 13 -5.41 -11.30 27.97
C LEU A 13 -6.50 -10.45 27.30
N VAL A 14 -7.76 -10.80 27.54
CA VAL A 14 -8.91 -10.09 26.97
C VAL A 14 -9.02 -8.68 27.56
N GLN A 15 -8.98 -8.56 28.89
CA GLN A 15 -9.13 -7.27 29.57
C GLN A 15 -7.87 -6.39 29.46
N GLY A 16 -6.69 -7.00 29.47
CA GLY A 16 -5.41 -6.31 29.51
C GLY A 16 -4.82 -5.97 28.14
N CYS A 17 -5.17 -6.72 27.09
CA CYS A 17 -4.65 -6.46 25.74
C CYS A 17 -5.75 -6.33 24.70
N VAL A 18 -6.61 -7.33 24.52
CA VAL A 18 -7.52 -7.38 23.37
C VAL A 18 -8.48 -6.18 23.33
N VAL A 19 -9.18 -5.91 24.43
CA VAL A 19 -10.15 -4.80 24.48
C VAL A 19 -9.45 -3.44 24.37
N PRO A 20 -8.40 -3.12 25.16
CA PRO A 20 -7.67 -1.87 25.04
C PRO A 20 -7.10 -1.63 23.63
N THR A 21 -6.46 -2.64 23.04
CA THR A 21 -5.87 -2.53 21.69
C THR A 21 -6.93 -2.30 20.63
N ALA A 22 -8.07 -3.01 20.69
CA ALA A 22 -9.14 -2.81 19.72
C ALA A 22 -9.78 -1.41 19.84
N LEU A 23 -9.99 -0.93 21.07
CA LEU A 23 -10.52 0.41 21.33
C LEU A 23 -9.54 1.50 20.88
N GLN A 24 -8.26 1.37 21.22
CA GLN A 24 -7.22 2.32 20.79
C GLN A 24 -7.08 2.34 19.27
N GLY A 25 -7.11 1.17 18.62
CA GLY A 25 -7.11 1.08 17.16
C GLY A 25 -8.30 1.79 16.54
N LEU A 26 -9.51 1.62 17.10
CA LEU A 26 -10.71 2.32 16.66
C LEU A 26 -10.62 3.84 16.88
N GLU A 27 -10.15 4.27 18.06
CA GLU A 27 -9.98 5.69 18.41
C GLU A 27 -9.04 6.42 17.45
N GLN A 28 -8.04 5.74 16.91
CA GLN A 28 -7.12 6.32 15.92
C GLN A 28 -7.71 6.43 14.52
N VAL A 29 -8.69 5.61 14.14
CA VAL A 29 -9.15 5.51 12.73
C VAL A 29 -10.61 5.92 12.51
N TRP A 30 -11.44 6.02 13.56
CA TRP A 30 -12.88 6.26 13.41
C TRP A 30 -13.19 7.56 12.65
N VAL A 31 -12.43 8.65 12.89
CA VAL A 31 -12.60 9.92 12.17
C VAL A 31 -12.42 9.70 10.66
N LEU A 32 -11.37 8.99 10.27
CA LEU A 32 -11.10 8.68 8.86
C LEU A 32 -12.22 7.84 8.24
N LEU A 33 -12.72 6.84 8.95
CA LEU A 33 -13.83 6.00 8.49
C LEU A 33 -15.11 6.80 8.31
N LEU A 34 -15.44 7.69 9.25
CA LEU A 34 -16.60 8.58 9.15
C LEU A 34 -16.50 9.53 7.96
N VAL A 35 -15.34 10.15 7.74
CA VAL A 35 -15.15 11.05 6.58
C VAL A 35 -15.25 10.24 5.28
N CYS A 36 -14.67 9.04 5.19
CA CYS A 36 -14.81 8.16 4.02
C CYS A 36 -16.28 7.83 3.71
N LEU A 37 -17.04 7.43 4.74
CA LEU A 37 -18.46 7.12 4.59
C LEU A 37 -19.27 8.37 4.21
N GLY A 38 -19.03 9.49 4.88
CA GLY A 38 -19.69 10.78 4.60
C GLY A 38 -19.45 11.23 3.16
N CYS A 39 -18.20 11.20 2.70
CA CYS A 39 -17.84 11.47 1.31
C CYS A 39 -18.58 10.55 0.34
N ARG A 40 -18.66 9.24 0.63
CA ARG A 40 -19.39 8.29 -0.21
C ARG A 40 -20.88 8.61 -0.30
N LEU A 41 -21.52 8.98 0.82
CA LEU A 41 -22.93 9.37 0.85
C LEU A 41 -23.17 10.67 0.06
N LEU A 42 -22.27 11.66 0.17
CA LEU A 42 -22.36 12.91 -0.58
C LEU A 42 -22.30 12.69 -2.10
N TRP A 43 -21.47 11.76 -2.59
CA TRP A 43 -21.40 11.47 -4.03
C TRP A 43 -22.67 10.84 -4.60
N ARG A 44 -23.55 10.31 -3.74
CA ARG A 44 -24.88 9.79 -4.12
C ARG A 44 -25.91 10.88 -4.33
N MET A 45 -25.70 12.10 -3.81
CA MET A 45 -26.67 13.20 -3.86
C MET A 45 -26.73 13.91 -5.22
N GLY A 46 -26.14 13.35 -6.28
CA GLY A 46 -26.20 13.93 -7.63
C GLY A 46 -25.47 15.26 -7.79
N LEU A 47 -24.51 15.56 -6.91
CA LEU A 47 -23.77 16.83 -6.94
C LEU A 47 -22.97 17.01 -8.25
N PRO A 48 -22.77 18.27 -8.71
CA PRO A 48 -21.88 18.57 -9.83
C PRO A 48 -20.45 18.04 -9.60
N PRO A 49 -19.74 17.56 -10.64
CA PRO A 49 -18.39 17.00 -10.50
C PRO A 49 -17.39 17.92 -9.79
N ALA A 50 -17.39 19.21 -10.13
CA ALA A 50 -16.50 20.20 -9.49
C ALA A 50 -16.70 20.29 -7.97
N ILE A 51 -17.95 20.24 -7.50
CA ILE A 51 -18.28 20.25 -6.07
C ILE A 51 -17.80 18.95 -5.43
N LYS A 52 -17.98 17.81 -6.09
CA LYS A 52 -17.49 16.53 -5.57
C LYS A 52 -15.96 16.54 -5.39
N HIS A 53 -15.22 17.08 -6.37
CA HIS A 53 -13.77 17.21 -6.27
C HIS A 53 -13.36 18.17 -5.14
N LEU A 54 -13.98 19.35 -5.02
CA LEU A 54 -13.72 20.28 -3.92
C LEU A 54 -13.99 19.67 -2.54
N LEU A 55 -15.09 18.93 -2.38
CA LEU A 55 -15.40 18.21 -1.15
C LEU A 55 -14.37 17.11 -0.87
N THR A 56 -13.85 16.42 -1.89
CA THR A 56 -12.76 15.45 -1.70
C THR A 56 -11.47 16.13 -1.25
N VAL A 57 -11.15 17.30 -1.80
CA VAL A 57 -9.99 18.11 -1.36
C VAL A 57 -10.16 18.53 0.09
N ALA A 58 -11.31 19.09 0.45
CA ALA A 58 -11.58 19.54 1.81
C ALA A 58 -11.52 18.39 2.82
N GLY A 59 -12.15 17.25 2.52
CA GLY A 59 -12.11 16.06 3.36
C GLY A 59 -10.69 15.47 3.49
N GLY A 60 -9.94 15.44 2.39
CA GLY A 60 -8.56 14.94 2.41
C GLY A 60 -7.62 15.84 3.19
N PHE A 61 -7.77 17.16 3.05
CA PHE A 61 -7.00 18.14 3.81
C PHE A 61 -7.33 18.09 5.31
N PHE A 62 -8.62 17.93 5.65
CA PHE A 62 -9.04 17.69 7.03
C PHE A 62 -8.40 16.43 7.62
N CYS A 63 -8.42 15.30 6.90
CA CYS A 63 -7.75 14.08 7.35
C CYS A 63 -6.24 14.26 7.47
N LEU A 64 -5.58 14.90 6.51
CA LEU A 64 -4.14 15.19 6.59
C LEU A 64 -3.80 16.03 7.82
N HIS A 65 -4.60 17.06 8.11
CA HIS A 65 -4.40 17.88 9.29
C HIS A 65 -4.64 17.11 10.59
N HIS A 66 -5.67 16.27 10.63
CA HIS A 66 -5.98 15.46 11.81
C HIS A 66 -4.86 14.48 12.17
N PHE A 67 -4.26 13.80 11.18
CA PHE A 67 -3.20 12.81 11.41
C PHE A 67 -1.80 13.41 11.54
N PHE A 68 -1.48 14.47 10.79
CA PHE A 68 -0.12 15.02 10.71
C PHE A 68 0.01 16.45 11.28
N GLY A 69 -1.08 17.08 11.71
CA GLY A 69 -1.06 18.46 12.20
C GLY A 69 -0.52 19.44 11.16
N LEU A 70 0.43 20.29 11.55
CA LEU A 70 1.11 21.23 10.64
C LEU A 70 2.09 20.54 9.69
N GLN A 71 2.51 19.31 9.97
CA GLN A 71 3.47 18.58 9.15
C GLN A 71 2.91 18.22 7.78
N MET A 72 1.59 18.26 7.59
CA MET A 72 0.95 18.06 6.30
C MET A 72 1.41 19.06 5.22
N VAL A 73 1.98 20.21 5.61
CA VAL A 73 2.53 21.21 4.68
C VAL A 73 3.51 20.56 3.70
N TRP A 74 4.32 19.60 4.14
CA TRP A 74 5.24 18.88 3.27
C TRP A 74 4.53 18.02 2.23
N VAL A 75 3.38 17.43 2.56
CA VAL A 75 2.58 16.64 1.60
C VAL A 75 1.95 17.58 0.58
N VAL A 76 1.51 18.74 1.06
CA VAL A 76 0.95 19.79 0.20
C VAL A 76 2.00 20.36 -0.74
N LEU A 77 3.21 20.66 -0.27
CA LEU A 77 4.32 21.13 -1.09
C LEU A 77 4.67 20.13 -2.20
N LEU A 78 4.74 18.83 -1.90
CA LEU A 78 4.96 17.81 -2.92
C LEU A 78 3.84 17.82 -3.98
N SER A 79 2.57 17.90 -3.56
CA SER A 79 1.44 17.93 -4.50
C SER A 79 1.49 19.14 -5.43
N LEU A 80 1.84 20.32 -4.91
CA LEU A 80 1.95 21.56 -5.67
C LEU A 80 3.12 21.49 -6.66
N LEU A 81 4.27 20.98 -6.21
CA LEU A 81 5.43 20.73 -7.06
C LEU A 81 5.09 19.77 -8.20
N CYS A 82 4.38 18.67 -7.91
CA CYS A 82 3.96 17.72 -8.92
C CYS A 82 3.06 18.35 -9.98
N TYR A 83 2.06 19.14 -9.55
CA TYR A 83 1.17 19.82 -10.49
C TYR A 83 1.90 20.89 -11.31
N LEU A 84 2.82 21.63 -10.68
CA LEU A 84 3.64 22.62 -11.37
C LEU A 84 4.47 21.98 -12.49
N VAL A 85 5.12 20.84 -12.22
CA VAL A 85 5.87 20.10 -13.25
C VAL A 85 4.94 19.63 -14.37
N LEU A 86 3.78 19.05 -14.05
CA LEU A 86 2.80 18.63 -15.06
C LEU A 86 2.32 19.81 -15.93
N PHE A 87 2.13 20.98 -15.32
CA PHE A 87 1.70 22.19 -16.02
C PHE A 87 2.80 22.78 -16.90
N LEU A 88 4.03 22.93 -16.38
CA LEU A 88 5.17 23.44 -17.14
C LEU A 88 5.54 22.51 -18.30
N CYS A 89 5.45 21.20 -18.08
CA CYS A 89 5.77 20.19 -19.07
C CYS A 89 4.55 19.74 -19.90
N ARG A 90 3.44 20.49 -19.92
CA ARG A 90 2.18 20.10 -20.61
C ARG A 90 2.34 19.80 -22.10
N HIS A 91 3.37 20.32 -22.75
CA HIS A 91 3.69 20.08 -24.17
C HIS A 91 4.79 19.03 -24.38
N SER A 92 5.45 18.57 -23.33
CA SER A 92 6.48 17.53 -23.40
C SER A 92 5.85 16.15 -23.56
N GLN A 93 6.61 15.19 -24.09
CA GLN A 93 6.25 13.76 -24.19
C GLN A 93 6.90 12.90 -23.09
N GLN A 94 7.63 13.53 -22.15
CA GLN A 94 8.39 12.87 -21.09
C GLN A 94 7.96 13.32 -19.68
N ARG A 95 6.67 13.63 -19.50
CA ARG A 95 6.15 14.20 -18.23
C ARG A 95 6.32 13.22 -17.09
N GLY A 96 6.01 11.94 -17.31
CA GLY A 96 6.14 10.88 -16.30
C GLY A 96 7.57 10.72 -15.81
N VAL A 97 8.56 10.79 -16.71
CA VAL A 97 9.98 10.67 -16.36
C VAL A 97 10.45 11.89 -15.57
N LEU A 98 10.16 13.11 -16.05
CA LEU A 98 10.51 14.35 -15.37
C LEU A 98 9.90 14.40 -13.97
N LEU A 99 8.62 14.04 -13.85
CA LEU A 99 7.91 14.00 -12.58
C LEU A 99 8.50 12.95 -11.63
N SER A 100 8.87 11.76 -12.14
CA SER A 100 9.53 10.72 -11.35
C SER A 100 10.86 11.22 -10.77
N VAL A 101 11.68 11.90 -11.57
CA VAL A 101 12.96 12.47 -11.14
C VAL A 101 12.75 13.58 -10.12
N THR A 102 11.82 14.52 -10.36
CA THR A 102 11.53 15.60 -9.41
C THR A 102 11.02 15.07 -8.07
N VAL A 103 10.10 14.10 -8.09
CA VAL A 103 9.57 13.45 -6.88
C VAL A 103 10.68 12.73 -6.12
N LEU A 104 11.54 12.00 -6.82
CA LEU A 104 12.67 11.29 -6.19
C LEU A 104 13.63 12.28 -5.51
N ILE A 105 13.99 13.37 -6.19
CA ILE A 105 14.84 14.43 -5.62
C ILE A 105 14.18 15.01 -4.37
N TYR A 106 12.88 15.33 -4.42
CA TYR A 106 12.16 15.88 -3.27
C TYR A 106 12.18 14.92 -2.07
N LEU A 107 11.90 13.63 -2.28
CA LEU A 107 11.91 12.63 -1.21
C LEU A 107 13.31 12.44 -0.61
N LEU A 108 14.36 12.44 -1.44
CA LEU A 108 15.74 12.34 -0.97
C LEU A 108 16.21 13.59 -0.23
N MET A 109 15.83 14.79 -0.69
CA MET A 109 16.10 16.03 0.03
C MET A 109 15.38 16.05 1.39
N GLY A 110 14.16 15.55 1.44
CA GLY A 110 13.40 15.36 2.67
C GLY A 110 14.12 14.45 3.67
N GLU A 111 14.63 13.33 3.19
CA GLU A 111 15.38 12.35 3.99
C GLU A 111 16.71 12.90 4.52
N MET A 112 17.47 13.63 3.70
CA MET A 112 18.84 14.04 4.04
C MET A 112 18.94 15.39 4.74
N HIS A 113 18.03 16.33 4.46
CA HIS A 113 18.27 17.75 4.77
C HIS A 113 17.15 18.49 5.50
N MET A 114 15.90 18.03 5.46
CA MET A 114 14.78 18.98 5.64
C MET A 114 13.86 18.77 6.84
N VAL A 115 13.93 17.67 7.61
CA VAL A 115 13.02 17.46 8.75
C VAL A 115 13.66 16.57 9.84
N ASP A 116 13.28 16.80 11.10
CA ASP A 116 13.44 15.81 12.16
C ASP A 116 13.01 14.40 11.69
N THR A 117 13.91 13.43 11.85
CA THR A 117 13.72 12.08 11.31
C THR A 117 12.40 11.45 11.77
N VAL A 118 11.99 11.65 13.02
CA VAL A 118 10.73 11.09 13.56
C VAL A 118 9.52 11.66 12.83
N SER A 119 9.54 12.96 12.60
CA SER A 119 8.47 13.67 11.89
C SER A 119 8.37 13.27 10.41
N TRP A 120 9.51 13.13 9.73
CA TRP A 120 9.56 12.67 8.34
C TRP A 120 9.04 11.24 8.18
N HIS A 121 9.48 10.33 9.05
CA HIS A 121 9.03 8.93 9.04
C HIS A 121 7.51 8.80 9.20
N LYS A 122 6.88 9.65 10.03
CA LYS A 122 5.41 9.64 10.23
C LYS A 122 4.63 9.94 8.95
N MET A 123 5.08 10.91 8.15
CA MET A 123 4.37 11.34 6.94
C MET A 123 4.83 10.64 5.66
N ARG A 124 5.91 9.85 5.71
CA ARG A 124 6.50 9.16 4.56
C ARG A 124 5.47 8.36 3.76
N GLY A 125 4.61 7.61 4.45
CA GLY A 125 3.55 6.81 3.79
C GLY A 125 2.63 7.66 2.91
N ALA A 126 2.15 8.79 3.43
CA ALA A 126 1.30 9.71 2.66
C ALA A 126 2.05 10.33 1.47
N GLN A 127 3.33 10.72 1.66
CA GLN A 127 4.19 11.23 0.59
C GLN A 127 4.37 10.22 -0.54
N MET A 128 4.62 8.95 -0.21
CA MET A 128 4.75 7.87 -1.18
C MET A 128 3.46 7.70 -2.01
N ILE A 129 2.29 7.77 -1.38
CA ILE A 129 1.01 7.65 -2.10
C ILE A 129 0.82 8.83 -3.07
N VAL A 130 1.10 10.06 -2.62
CA VAL A 130 1.05 11.25 -3.49
C VAL A 130 2.02 11.11 -4.67
N ALA A 131 3.25 10.70 -4.40
CA ALA A 131 4.29 10.42 -5.39
C ALA A 131 3.81 9.40 -6.44
N MET A 132 3.34 8.23 -5.99
CA MET A 132 2.87 7.16 -6.87
C MET A 132 1.71 7.62 -7.75
N LYS A 133 0.73 8.31 -7.18
CA LYS A 133 -0.42 8.88 -7.90
C LYS A 133 0.00 9.89 -8.95
N ALA A 134 0.82 10.87 -8.56
CA ALA A 134 1.27 11.92 -9.46
C ALA A 134 2.08 11.34 -10.62
N VAL A 135 3.06 10.47 -10.33
CA VAL A 135 3.88 9.80 -11.34
C VAL A 135 3.03 8.93 -12.26
N SER A 136 2.07 8.16 -11.72
CA SER A 136 1.16 7.35 -12.55
C SER A 136 0.36 8.21 -13.52
N LEU A 137 -0.17 9.34 -13.05
CA LEU A 137 -0.91 10.28 -13.89
C LEU A 137 -0.02 10.87 -15.00
N GLY A 138 1.22 11.24 -14.67
CA GLY A 138 2.18 11.74 -15.66
C GLY A 138 2.42 10.75 -16.80
N PHE A 139 2.67 9.48 -16.46
CA PHE A 139 2.84 8.42 -17.46
C PHE A 139 1.55 8.07 -18.21
N ASP A 140 0.40 8.07 -17.55
CA ASP A 140 -0.89 7.76 -18.18
C ASP A 140 -1.29 8.85 -19.20
N VAL A 141 -0.91 10.10 -18.96
CA VAL A 141 -1.06 11.20 -19.92
C VAL A 141 -0.09 11.03 -21.08
N ASP A 142 1.19 10.71 -20.83
CA ASP A 142 2.18 10.47 -21.89
C ASP A 142 1.78 9.28 -22.79
N ARG A 143 1.13 8.26 -22.23
CA ARG A 143 0.63 7.07 -22.95
C ARG A 143 -0.72 7.30 -23.64
N GLY A 144 -1.35 8.47 -23.45
CA GLY A 144 -2.67 8.79 -24.00
C GLY A 144 -3.84 8.03 -23.37
N VAL A 145 -3.63 7.36 -22.22
CA VAL A 145 -4.70 6.73 -21.42
C VAL A 145 -5.61 7.80 -20.82
N VAL A 146 -5.01 8.91 -20.39
CA VAL A 146 -5.71 10.12 -19.96
C VAL A 146 -5.55 11.18 -21.05
N ARG A 147 -6.68 11.65 -21.60
CA ARG A 147 -6.72 12.51 -22.81
C ARG A 147 -5.97 13.83 -22.67
N SER A 148 -5.95 14.41 -21.48
CA SER A 148 -5.33 15.71 -21.20
C SER A 148 -4.93 15.82 -19.74
N VAL A 149 -4.03 16.76 -19.43
CA VAL A 149 -3.70 17.10 -18.04
C VAL A 149 -4.99 17.54 -17.33
N PRO A 150 -5.34 16.94 -16.17
CA PRO A 150 -6.55 17.32 -15.45
C PRO A 150 -6.45 18.73 -14.89
N SER A 151 -7.59 19.34 -14.60
CA SER A 151 -7.64 20.64 -13.94
C SER A 151 -6.99 20.60 -12.54
N PRO A 152 -6.56 21.74 -11.97
CA PRO A 152 -5.98 21.76 -10.62
C PRO A 152 -6.90 21.13 -9.57
N VAL A 153 -8.21 21.35 -9.70
CA VAL A 153 -9.22 20.83 -8.76
C VAL A 153 -9.36 19.31 -8.87
N GLU A 154 -9.38 18.77 -10.08
CA GLU A 154 -9.42 17.31 -10.31
C GLU A 154 -8.13 16.63 -9.85
N PHE A 155 -6.98 17.23 -10.13
CA PHE A 155 -5.68 16.73 -9.67
C PHE A 155 -5.61 16.71 -8.14
N MET A 156 -5.92 17.82 -7.49
CA MET A 156 -5.90 17.89 -6.02
C MET A 156 -6.94 16.95 -5.41
N GLY A 157 -8.13 16.83 -6.01
CA GLY A 157 -9.14 15.86 -5.57
C GLY A 157 -8.68 14.41 -5.68
N TYR A 158 -7.92 14.07 -6.72
CA TYR A 158 -7.32 12.75 -6.90
C TYR A 158 -6.23 12.46 -5.87
N VAL A 159 -5.30 13.40 -5.70
CA VAL A 159 -4.19 13.28 -4.74
C VAL A 159 -4.74 13.16 -3.32
N TYR A 160 -5.65 14.04 -2.93
CA TYR A 160 -6.26 14.10 -1.59
C TYR A 160 -7.52 13.26 -1.43
N PHE A 161 -7.75 12.28 -2.30
CA PHE A 161 -8.89 11.40 -2.15
C PHE A 161 -8.87 10.70 -0.78
N VAL A 162 -9.88 11.00 0.05
CA VAL A 162 -9.97 10.62 1.48
C VAL A 162 -9.65 9.16 1.73
N GLY A 163 -10.20 8.25 0.92
CA GLY A 163 -10.02 6.80 1.10
C GLY A 163 -8.59 6.30 0.90
N THR A 164 -7.71 7.15 0.36
CA THR A 164 -6.34 6.79 -0.03
C THR A 164 -5.26 7.73 0.49
N VAL A 165 -5.60 8.89 1.05
CA VAL A 165 -4.59 9.93 1.34
C VAL A 165 -3.69 9.59 2.55
N ILE A 166 -4.20 8.89 3.57
CA ILE A 166 -3.43 8.54 4.77
C ILE A 166 -2.85 7.12 4.65
N PHE A 167 -3.72 6.11 4.68
CA PHE A 167 -3.31 4.70 4.67
C PHE A 167 -3.65 3.99 3.36
N GLY A 168 -4.58 4.50 2.56
CA GLY A 168 -5.15 3.67 1.49
C GLY A 168 -4.19 3.40 0.32
N PRO A 169 -4.56 2.44 -0.54
CA PRO A 169 -3.70 1.96 -1.60
C PRO A 169 -3.59 2.98 -2.75
N TRP A 170 -2.55 2.80 -3.57
CA TRP A 170 -2.50 3.45 -4.87
C TRP A 170 -3.69 2.99 -5.74
N ILE A 171 -4.33 3.97 -6.39
CA ILE A 171 -5.40 3.77 -7.37
C ILE A 171 -5.10 4.62 -8.60
N SER A 172 -5.49 4.16 -9.78
CA SER A 172 -5.37 4.95 -11.01
C SER A 172 -6.30 6.16 -11.00
N PHE A 173 -5.99 7.18 -11.81
CA PHE A 173 -6.85 8.36 -11.97
C PHE A 173 -8.25 7.99 -12.47
N SER A 174 -8.34 7.04 -13.41
CA SER A 174 -9.62 6.55 -13.92
C SER A 174 -10.47 5.87 -12.85
N SER A 175 -9.85 5.05 -11.98
CA SER A 175 -10.54 4.43 -10.84
C SER A 175 -11.05 5.48 -9.84
N TYR A 176 -10.30 6.57 -9.64
CA TYR A 176 -10.75 7.70 -8.81
C TYR A 176 -12.00 8.38 -9.40
N LEU A 177 -11.99 8.72 -10.69
CA LEU A 177 -13.16 9.32 -11.34
C LEU A 177 -14.40 8.44 -11.22
N GLN A 178 -14.24 7.12 -11.36
CA GLN A 178 -15.31 6.16 -11.16
C GLN A 178 -15.83 6.12 -9.72
N ALA A 179 -14.97 6.29 -8.71
CA ALA A 179 -15.38 6.38 -7.31
C ALA A 179 -16.21 7.65 -7.04
N VAL A 180 -15.78 8.79 -7.60
CA VAL A 180 -16.47 10.09 -7.49
C VAL A 180 -17.82 10.11 -8.23
N ASN A 181 -17.97 9.33 -9.30
CA ASN A 181 -19.26 9.18 -9.99
C ASN A 181 -20.36 8.59 -9.07
N GLY A 182 -19.98 7.88 -7.99
CA GLY A 182 -20.89 7.58 -6.89
C GLY A 182 -21.88 6.44 -7.20
N ARG A 183 -21.37 5.23 -7.42
CA ARG A 183 -22.21 4.02 -7.65
C ARG A 183 -23.15 3.69 -6.49
N LYS A 184 -24.20 2.92 -6.79
CA LYS A 184 -25.17 2.45 -5.79
C LYS A 184 -24.47 1.64 -4.69
N LEU A 185 -24.90 1.84 -3.44
CA LEU A 185 -24.48 1.00 -2.32
C LEU A 185 -25.14 -0.37 -2.48
N THR A 186 -24.34 -1.42 -2.35
CA THR A 186 -24.77 -2.80 -2.54
C THR A 186 -24.48 -3.60 -1.28
N PHE A 187 -25.20 -4.70 -1.06
CA PHE A 187 -24.89 -5.58 0.07
C PHE A 187 -23.49 -6.21 -0.07
N SER A 188 -23.04 -6.46 -1.30
CA SER A 188 -21.68 -6.96 -1.58
C SER A 188 -20.59 -5.98 -1.13
N TRP A 189 -20.81 -4.68 -1.29
CA TRP A 189 -19.96 -3.61 -0.75
C TRP A 189 -19.89 -3.68 0.77
N LEU A 190 -21.04 -3.67 1.46
CA LEU A 190 -21.08 -3.67 2.93
C LEU A 190 -20.40 -4.93 3.50
N ARG A 191 -20.68 -6.09 2.91
CA ARG A 191 -20.03 -7.36 3.25
C ARG A 191 -18.52 -7.28 3.07
N ARG A 192 -18.03 -6.62 2.01
CA ARG A 192 -16.59 -6.45 1.79
C ARG A 192 -15.95 -5.56 2.85
N VAL A 193 -16.55 -4.40 3.14
CA VAL A 193 -16.08 -3.49 4.19
C VAL A 193 -16.02 -4.22 5.54
N GLY A 194 -17.10 -4.91 5.91
CA GLY A 194 -17.17 -5.68 7.15
C GLY A 194 -16.11 -6.78 7.23
N ARG A 195 -15.90 -7.54 6.15
CA ARG A 195 -14.85 -8.58 6.11
C ARG A 195 -13.45 -7.98 6.30
N SER A 196 -13.12 -6.92 5.57
CA SER A 196 -11.80 -6.28 5.67
C SER A 196 -11.61 -5.61 7.05
N LEU A 197 -12.66 -5.07 7.67
CA LEU A 197 -12.62 -4.56 9.05
C LEU A 197 -12.29 -5.68 10.06
N VAL A 198 -12.98 -6.83 9.97
CA VAL A 198 -12.72 -7.97 10.85
C VAL A 198 -11.29 -8.47 10.69
N LEU A 199 -10.81 -8.66 9.45
CA LEU A 199 -9.44 -9.09 9.18
C LEU A 199 -8.41 -8.07 9.69
N CYS A 200 -8.67 -6.78 9.49
CA CYS A 200 -7.85 -5.68 10.01
C CYS A 200 -7.72 -5.77 11.54
N THR A 201 -8.84 -5.87 12.27
CA THR A 201 -8.82 -6.01 13.74
C THR A 201 -8.11 -7.29 14.18
N LEU A 202 -8.35 -8.43 13.52
CA LEU A 202 -7.65 -9.68 13.84
C LEU A 202 -6.14 -9.55 13.65
N CYS A 203 -5.67 -8.90 12.59
CA CYS A 203 -4.25 -8.66 12.36
C CYS A 203 -3.64 -7.72 13.41
N LEU A 204 -4.37 -6.68 13.85
CA LEU A 204 -3.93 -5.79 14.94
C LEU A 204 -3.77 -6.56 16.26
N LEU A 205 -4.74 -7.41 16.58
CA LEU A 205 -4.68 -8.25 17.78
C LEU A 205 -3.58 -9.31 17.67
N ALA A 206 -3.38 -9.90 16.49
CA ALA A 206 -2.33 -10.87 16.25
C ALA A 206 -0.92 -10.26 16.41
N SER A 207 -0.72 -9.02 15.95
CA SER A 207 0.59 -8.35 16.04
C SER A 207 0.95 -7.91 17.46
N THR A 208 -0.04 -7.47 18.25
CA THR A 208 0.18 -6.85 19.57
C THR A 208 -0.09 -7.78 20.75
N CYS A 209 -1.13 -8.62 20.65
CA CYS A 209 -1.60 -9.46 21.77
C CYS A 209 -1.26 -10.94 21.60
N VAL A 210 -1.02 -11.42 20.38
CA VAL A 210 -0.71 -12.84 20.15
C VAL A 210 0.78 -13.05 19.94
N SER A 211 1.39 -12.34 18.97
CA SER A 211 2.79 -12.55 18.60
C SER A 211 3.75 -12.43 19.80
N PRO A 212 3.71 -11.35 20.62
CA PRO A 212 4.66 -11.19 21.73
C PRO A 212 4.53 -12.24 22.86
N TYR A 213 3.41 -12.98 22.88
CA TYR A 213 3.14 -14.00 23.89
C TYR A 213 3.20 -15.42 23.33
N LEU A 214 3.43 -15.58 22.02
CA LEU A 214 3.35 -16.86 21.30
C LEU A 214 4.35 -17.88 21.85
N PHE A 215 5.64 -17.55 21.91
CA PHE A 215 6.69 -18.46 22.39
C PHE A 215 6.98 -18.40 23.89
N PRO A 216 6.87 -17.24 24.56
CA PRO A 216 7.03 -17.18 26.01
C PRO A 216 5.99 -18.01 26.79
N TYR A 217 4.77 -18.15 26.25
CA TYR A 217 3.66 -18.78 26.97
C TYR A 217 3.08 -20.02 26.27
N PHE A 218 2.87 -20.02 24.95
CA PHE A 218 2.21 -21.17 24.29
C PHE A 218 3.15 -22.33 23.96
N ILE A 219 4.45 -22.07 23.77
CA ILE A 219 5.47 -23.12 23.47
C ILE A 219 6.75 -22.86 24.30
N PRO A 220 6.76 -23.16 25.60
CA PRO A 220 7.95 -22.96 26.43
C PRO A 220 9.03 -23.99 26.06
N ILE A 221 10.00 -23.60 25.22
CA ILE A 221 11.15 -24.46 24.89
C ILE A 221 12.32 -24.12 25.82
N TYR A 222 12.55 -25.00 26.80
CA TYR A 222 13.73 -24.97 27.68
C TYR A 222 14.90 -25.66 26.99
N GLY A 223 16.08 -25.03 26.96
CA GLY A 223 17.33 -25.76 26.66
C GLY A 223 18.39 -25.01 25.87
N ASP A 224 18.04 -24.29 24.79
CA ASP A 224 19.05 -23.78 23.85
C ASP A 224 19.01 -22.25 23.66
N ARG A 225 20.19 -21.59 23.78
CA ARG A 225 20.36 -20.15 23.58
C ARG A 225 20.12 -19.75 22.13
N LEU A 226 20.53 -20.59 21.17
CA LEU A 226 20.34 -20.33 19.74
C LEU A 226 18.87 -20.42 19.36
N LEU A 227 18.17 -21.47 19.81
CA LEU A 227 16.74 -21.63 19.56
C LEU A 227 15.93 -20.46 20.13
N ARG A 228 16.23 -20.01 21.36
CA ARG A 228 15.58 -18.81 21.94
C ARG A 228 15.82 -17.55 21.12
N GLN A 229 17.00 -17.38 20.52
CA GLN A 229 17.30 -16.23 19.67
C GLN A 229 16.48 -16.27 18.37
N TRP A 230 16.40 -17.42 17.70
CA TRP A 230 15.59 -17.59 16.50
C TRP A 230 14.09 -17.44 16.75
N LEU A 231 13.60 -17.94 17.88
CA LEU A 231 12.19 -17.78 18.27
C LEU A 231 11.84 -16.31 18.54
N ARG A 232 12.70 -15.56 19.24
CA ARG A 232 12.51 -14.12 19.42
C ARG A 232 12.58 -13.36 18.10
N ALA A 233 13.46 -13.77 17.19
CA ALA A 233 13.50 -13.18 15.86
C ALA A 233 12.19 -13.44 15.10
N TYR A 234 11.69 -14.68 15.11
CA TYR A 234 10.42 -15.04 14.48
C TYR A 234 9.23 -14.33 15.13
N GLU A 235 9.20 -14.19 16.45
CA GLU A 235 8.21 -13.42 17.20
C GLU A 235 8.12 -11.96 16.71
N ASN A 236 9.27 -11.29 16.66
CA ASN A 236 9.37 -9.91 16.18
C ASN A 236 8.97 -9.80 14.71
N THR A 237 9.39 -10.75 13.87
CA THR A 237 9.02 -10.81 12.45
C THR A 237 7.52 -11.01 12.27
N SER A 238 6.90 -11.93 13.01
CA SER A 238 5.45 -12.15 12.99
C SER A 238 4.68 -10.89 13.40
N SER A 239 5.09 -10.23 14.50
CA SER A 239 4.47 -8.96 14.91
C SER A 239 4.58 -7.89 13.81
N PHE A 240 5.75 -7.78 13.17
CA PHE A 240 5.95 -6.88 12.03
C PHE A 240 5.06 -7.25 10.83
N HIS A 241 4.96 -8.52 10.45
CA HIS A 241 4.10 -8.97 9.35
C HIS A 241 2.62 -8.64 9.60
N PHE A 242 2.10 -9.04 10.76
CA PHE A 242 0.70 -8.81 11.11
C PHE A 242 0.36 -7.32 11.26
N SER A 243 1.28 -6.47 11.73
CA SER A 243 1.06 -5.02 11.74
C SER A 243 0.99 -4.42 10.33
N ASN A 244 1.77 -4.93 9.37
CA ASN A 244 1.65 -4.54 7.97
C ASN A 244 0.33 -5.01 7.35
N TYR A 245 -0.11 -6.23 7.65
CA TYR A 245 -1.41 -6.73 7.20
C TYR A 245 -2.57 -5.92 7.78
N PHE A 246 -2.47 -5.48 9.04
CA PHE A 246 -3.42 -4.54 9.64
C PHE A 246 -3.53 -3.27 8.79
N VAL A 247 -2.42 -2.62 8.47
CA VAL A 247 -2.42 -1.43 7.60
C VAL A 247 -2.97 -1.76 6.23
N GLY A 248 -2.60 -2.90 5.62
CA GLY A 248 -3.12 -3.34 4.32
C GLY A 248 -4.64 -3.53 4.30
N PHE A 249 -5.21 -4.21 5.29
CA PHE A 249 -6.66 -4.36 5.38
C PHE A 249 -7.37 -3.06 5.77
N LEU A 250 -6.77 -2.20 6.60
CA LEU A 250 -7.30 -0.85 6.88
C LEU A 250 -7.37 -0.02 5.59
N SER A 251 -6.35 -0.14 4.74
CA SER A 251 -6.27 0.50 3.42
C SER A 251 -7.40 0.03 2.50
N GLU A 252 -7.71 -1.27 2.51
CA GLU A 252 -8.88 -1.81 1.81
C GLU A 252 -10.17 -1.22 2.34
N VAL A 253 -10.32 -1.14 3.67
CA VAL A 253 -11.51 -0.57 4.31
C VAL A 253 -11.70 0.87 3.86
N THR A 254 -10.70 1.74 3.97
CA THR A 254 -10.85 3.17 3.62
C THR A 254 -11.14 3.37 2.13
N ALA A 255 -10.48 2.60 1.26
CA ALA A 255 -10.70 2.65 -0.18
C ALA A 255 -12.10 2.14 -0.58
N VAL A 256 -12.51 0.98 -0.08
CA VAL A 256 -13.83 0.40 -0.39
C VAL A 256 -14.94 1.23 0.25
N LEU A 257 -14.77 1.72 1.49
CA LEU A 257 -15.75 2.55 2.19
C LEU A 257 -16.00 3.88 1.47
N SER A 258 -14.94 4.53 0.98
CA SER A 258 -15.07 5.68 0.07
C SER A 258 -15.59 5.26 -1.31
N GLY A 259 -15.52 3.97 -1.69
CA GLY A 259 -16.15 3.45 -2.89
C GLY A 259 -15.25 3.38 -4.12
N ALA A 260 -13.94 3.30 -3.88
CA ALA A 260 -12.92 2.88 -4.84
C ALA A 260 -12.67 1.35 -4.73
N GLY A 261 -11.99 0.77 -5.73
CA GLY A 261 -11.56 -0.63 -5.66
C GLY A 261 -12.63 -1.66 -6.03
N PHE A 262 -13.51 -1.32 -6.97
CA PHE A 262 -14.40 -2.27 -7.61
C PHE A 262 -13.94 -2.54 -9.05
N SER A 263 -14.21 -3.75 -9.51
CA SER A 263 -14.04 -4.18 -10.90
C SER A 263 -15.41 -4.47 -11.51
N GLU A 264 -15.55 -4.25 -12.80
CA GLU A 264 -16.78 -4.55 -13.55
C GLU A 264 -16.53 -5.65 -14.56
N ASP A 265 -17.32 -6.70 -14.49
CA ASP A 265 -17.39 -7.74 -15.52
C ASP A 265 -18.85 -7.95 -15.91
N LYS A 266 -19.18 -7.74 -17.19
CA LYS A 266 -20.51 -7.98 -17.79
C LYS A 266 -21.69 -7.57 -16.88
N ASP A 267 -21.70 -6.30 -16.46
CA ASP A 267 -22.70 -5.67 -15.57
C ASP A 267 -22.71 -6.09 -14.09
N HIS A 268 -21.84 -7.02 -13.69
CA HIS A 268 -21.64 -7.39 -12.29
C HIS A 268 -20.48 -6.62 -11.67
N VAL A 269 -20.78 -5.92 -10.56
CA VAL A 269 -19.78 -5.16 -9.79
C VAL A 269 -19.18 -6.06 -8.70
N HIS A 270 -17.88 -6.31 -8.80
CA HIS A 270 -17.11 -7.07 -7.84
C HIS A 270 -16.25 -6.15 -6.97
N TRP A 271 -16.33 -6.29 -5.65
CA TRP A 271 -15.49 -5.55 -4.69
C TRP A 271 -14.27 -6.40 -4.31
N ASP A 272 -13.32 -6.45 -5.23
CA ASP A 272 -12.18 -7.37 -5.23
C ASP A 272 -10.83 -6.70 -4.94
N LEU A 273 -10.82 -5.41 -4.57
CA LEU A 273 -9.60 -4.74 -4.10
C LEU A 273 -8.93 -5.57 -2.99
N SER A 274 -7.70 -5.99 -3.24
CA SER A 274 -6.86 -6.71 -2.29
C SER A 274 -5.56 -5.96 -2.18
N VAL A 275 -5.17 -5.57 -0.97
CA VAL A 275 -3.91 -4.86 -0.73
C VAL A 275 -2.81 -5.84 -0.37
N SER A 276 -3.10 -6.85 0.44
CA SER A 276 -2.13 -7.87 0.85
C SER A 276 -2.76 -9.26 0.79
N ARG A 277 -1.93 -10.29 0.58
CA ARG A 277 -2.32 -11.72 0.66
C ARG A 277 -1.46 -12.43 1.71
N PRO A 278 -1.87 -12.43 2.99
CA PRO A 278 -1.05 -12.98 4.08
C PRO A 278 -0.63 -14.45 3.88
N LEU A 279 -1.52 -15.29 3.35
CA LEU A 279 -1.22 -16.72 3.15
C LEU A 279 -0.07 -16.95 2.16
N ASN A 280 0.00 -16.17 1.08
CA ASN A 280 1.06 -16.25 0.10
C ASN A 280 2.40 -15.74 0.64
N VAL A 281 2.37 -14.89 1.67
CA VAL A 281 3.58 -14.35 2.30
C VAL A 281 4.10 -15.30 3.39
N GLU A 282 3.21 -15.84 4.23
CA GLU A 282 3.58 -16.72 5.35
C GLU A 282 3.87 -18.15 4.90
N ILE A 283 3.21 -18.62 3.84
CA ILE A 283 3.40 -19.95 3.26
C ILE A 283 3.68 -19.81 1.76
N PRO A 284 4.83 -19.20 1.39
CA PRO A 284 5.12 -18.91 0.00
C PRO A 284 5.54 -20.17 -0.75
N ARG A 285 5.15 -20.23 -2.03
CA ARG A 285 5.71 -21.20 -2.98
C ARG A 285 7.06 -20.73 -3.53
N SER A 286 7.26 -19.42 -3.59
CA SER A 286 8.48 -18.78 -4.06
C SER A 286 8.69 -17.39 -3.47
N MET A 287 9.90 -16.84 -3.60
CA MET A 287 10.20 -15.49 -3.08
C MET A 287 9.59 -14.39 -3.95
N VAL A 288 9.36 -14.64 -5.24
CA VAL A 288 8.59 -13.73 -6.10
C VAL A 288 7.17 -13.56 -5.55
N ASP A 289 6.49 -14.65 -5.16
CA ASP A 289 5.14 -14.62 -4.59
C ASP A 289 5.08 -13.79 -3.29
N VAL A 290 6.11 -13.89 -2.43
CA VAL A 290 6.22 -13.06 -1.22
C VAL A 290 6.25 -11.57 -1.56
N VAL A 291 7.12 -11.16 -2.49
CA VAL A 291 7.33 -9.75 -2.82
C VAL A 291 6.09 -9.14 -3.47
N THR A 292 5.41 -9.89 -4.34
CA THR A 292 4.23 -9.40 -5.04
C THR A 292 2.97 -9.43 -4.19
N SER A 293 2.89 -10.35 -3.22
CA SER A 293 1.73 -10.50 -2.32
C SER A 293 1.74 -9.61 -1.08
N TRP A 294 2.87 -8.96 -0.75
CA TRP A 294 2.98 -8.08 0.42
C TRP A 294 2.14 -6.79 0.29
N ASN A 295 2.27 -6.10 -0.86
CA ASN A 295 1.55 -4.87 -1.18
C ASN A 295 1.22 -4.86 -2.68
N LEU A 296 0.10 -5.47 -3.06
CA LEU A 296 -0.31 -5.64 -4.46
C LEU A 296 -0.42 -4.30 -5.22
N PRO A 297 -1.02 -3.22 -4.68
CA PRO A 297 -1.08 -1.92 -5.36
C PRO A 297 0.32 -1.35 -5.68
N MET A 298 1.26 -1.44 -4.74
CA MET A 298 2.64 -1.00 -4.94
C MET A 298 3.35 -1.85 -5.99
N SER A 299 3.23 -3.18 -5.91
CA SER A 299 3.84 -4.11 -6.86
C SER A 299 3.30 -3.90 -8.28
N ARG A 300 1.98 -3.71 -8.43
CA ARG A 300 1.34 -3.38 -9.73
C ARG A 300 1.80 -2.04 -10.28
N TRP A 301 1.94 -1.03 -9.42
CA TRP A 301 2.45 0.29 -9.80
C TRP A 301 3.91 0.19 -10.28
N MET A 302 4.76 -0.49 -9.52
CA MET A 302 6.16 -0.74 -9.87
C MET A 302 6.27 -1.46 -11.20
N HIS A 303 5.50 -2.53 -11.40
CA HIS A 303 5.50 -3.26 -12.64
C HIS A 303 5.09 -2.36 -13.83
N THR A 304 4.01 -1.58 -13.66
CA THR A 304 3.39 -0.79 -14.74
C THR A 304 4.20 0.45 -15.13
N TYR A 305 4.77 1.16 -14.15
CA TYR A 305 5.40 2.47 -14.35
C TYR A 305 6.93 2.45 -14.24
N VAL A 306 7.53 1.44 -13.60
CA VAL A 306 8.98 1.32 -13.47
C VAL A 306 9.49 0.17 -14.33
N PHE A 307 9.10 -1.07 -14.05
CA PHE A 307 9.63 -2.26 -14.72
C PHE A 307 9.36 -2.24 -16.23
N LYS A 308 8.11 -2.07 -16.67
CA LYS A 308 7.76 -2.03 -18.10
C LYS A 308 8.48 -0.93 -18.88
N ASN A 309 8.76 0.21 -18.24
CA ASN A 309 9.51 1.28 -18.86
C ASN A 309 11.02 0.95 -18.92
N ALA A 310 11.54 0.31 -17.88
CA ALA A 310 12.94 -0.12 -17.79
C ALA A 310 13.25 -1.38 -18.63
N LEU A 311 12.24 -2.16 -19.05
CA LEU A 311 12.41 -3.32 -19.94
C LEU A 311 13.11 -2.98 -21.25
N LYS A 312 13.04 -1.72 -21.71
CA LYS A 312 13.79 -1.23 -22.87
C LYS A 312 15.31 -1.36 -22.71
N LEU A 313 15.80 -1.47 -21.47
CA LEU A 313 17.21 -1.65 -21.11
C LEU A 313 17.60 -3.14 -20.90
N GLY A 314 16.64 -4.05 -21.07
CA GLY A 314 16.80 -5.49 -20.81
C GLY A 314 16.33 -5.93 -19.42
N THR A 315 16.02 -7.23 -19.28
CA THR A 315 15.36 -7.81 -18.09
C THR A 315 16.17 -7.61 -16.81
N PHE A 316 17.49 -7.80 -16.86
CA PHE A 316 18.37 -7.64 -15.69
C PHE A 316 18.35 -6.21 -15.15
N HIS A 317 18.55 -5.22 -16.03
CA HIS A 317 18.49 -3.80 -15.66
C HIS A 317 17.09 -3.41 -15.17
N ALA A 318 16.03 -3.95 -15.77
CA ALA A 318 14.66 -3.68 -15.34
C ALA A 318 14.40 -4.16 -13.90
N ILE A 319 14.88 -5.34 -13.52
CA ILE A 319 14.78 -5.85 -12.15
C ILE A 319 15.54 -4.92 -11.19
N ILE A 320 16.82 -4.62 -11.47
CA ILE A 320 17.64 -3.76 -10.60
C ILE A 320 17.01 -2.38 -10.42
N VAL A 321 16.59 -1.74 -11.52
CA VAL A 321 15.96 -0.41 -11.48
C VAL A 321 14.68 -0.45 -10.66
N THR A 322 13.88 -1.51 -10.77
CA THR A 322 12.62 -1.65 -10.02
C THR A 322 12.88 -1.76 -8.52
N TYR A 323 13.81 -2.62 -8.10
CA TYR A 323 14.13 -2.77 -6.68
C TYR A 323 14.89 -1.55 -6.12
N ALA A 324 15.73 -0.90 -6.92
CA ALA A 324 16.38 0.36 -6.54
C ALA A 324 15.35 1.49 -6.35
N ALA A 325 14.40 1.64 -7.28
CA ALA A 325 13.29 2.59 -7.14
C ALA A 325 12.44 2.29 -5.89
N SER A 326 12.19 1.01 -5.61
CA SER A 326 11.47 0.59 -4.40
C SER A 326 12.23 0.98 -3.13
N ALA A 327 13.53 0.70 -3.07
CA ALA A 327 14.35 1.07 -1.93
C ALA A 327 14.35 2.59 -1.71
N LEU A 328 14.54 3.37 -2.78
CA LEU A 328 14.59 4.84 -2.70
C LEU A 328 13.26 5.47 -2.25
N LEU A 329 12.12 4.91 -2.66
CA LEU A 329 10.81 5.37 -2.19
C LEU A 329 10.61 5.13 -0.69
N HIS A 330 11.20 4.08 -0.14
CA HIS A 330 11.20 3.81 1.30
C HIS A 330 12.24 4.62 2.09
N GLY A 331 13.04 5.46 1.43
CA GLY A 331 14.07 6.31 2.05
C GLY A 331 15.46 5.68 2.03
N LEU A 332 16.40 6.28 2.78
CA LEU A 332 17.81 5.85 2.81
C LEU A 332 18.11 4.88 3.97
N SER A 333 17.10 4.17 4.46
CA SER A 333 17.27 3.18 5.51
C SER A 333 18.03 1.96 4.99
N PHE A 334 19.24 1.76 5.52
CA PHE A 334 20.12 0.65 5.13
C PHE A 334 19.43 -0.72 5.27
N HIS A 335 18.67 -0.94 6.34
CA HIS A 335 17.97 -2.21 6.58
C HIS A 335 16.96 -2.55 5.48
N LEU A 336 16.04 -1.63 5.14
CA LEU A 336 15.06 -1.86 4.07
C LEU A 336 15.72 -1.95 2.70
N ALA A 337 16.74 -1.13 2.43
CA ALA A 337 17.48 -1.19 1.17
C ALA A 337 18.17 -2.54 0.99
N ALA A 338 18.85 -3.05 2.04
CA ALA A 338 19.50 -4.36 2.00
C ALA A 338 18.50 -5.51 1.80
N VAL A 339 17.35 -5.47 2.49
CA VAL A 339 16.28 -6.46 2.31
C VAL A 339 15.71 -6.40 0.88
N LEU A 340 15.35 -5.22 0.38
CA LEU A 340 14.76 -5.09 -0.95
C LEU A 340 15.74 -5.45 -2.08
N LEU A 341 17.01 -5.08 -1.95
CA LEU A 341 18.03 -5.43 -2.95
C LEU A 341 18.37 -6.93 -2.90
N SER A 342 18.45 -7.53 -1.71
CA SER A 342 18.64 -8.99 -1.60
C SER A 342 17.44 -9.77 -2.17
N LEU A 343 16.22 -9.32 -1.94
CA LEU A 343 15.02 -9.87 -2.60
C LEU A 343 15.10 -9.71 -4.12
N GLY A 344 15.57 -8.57 -4.63
CA GLY A 344 15.80 -8.38 -6.07
C GLY A 344 16.83 -9.34 -6.65
N PHE A 345 17.89 -9.66 -5.91
CA PHE A 345 18.86 -10.67 -6.32
C PHE A 345 18.26 -12.08 -6.32
N ILE A 346 17.52 -12.44 -5.27
CA ILE A 346 16.90 -13.78 -5.15
C ILE A 346 15.87 -14.00 -6.27
N THR A 347 15.02 -13.01 -6.54
CA THR A 347 14.02 -13.09 -7.63
C THR A 347 14.67 -13.20 -9.00
N TYR A 348 15.80 -12.51 -9.23
CA TYR A 348 16.58 -12.70 -10.46
C TYR A 348 17.13 -14.12 -10.59
N VAL A 349 17.74 -14.66 -9.53
CA VAL A 349 18.25 -16.05 -9.52
C VAL A 349 17.12 -17.02 -9.81
N GLU A 350 15.95 -16.83 -9.19
CA GLU A 350 14.77 -17.65 -9.43
C GLU A 350 14.31 -17.60 -10.89
N HIS A 351 14.22 -16.41 -11.48
CA HIS A 351 13.89 -16.24 -12.90
C HIS A 351 14.87 -16.98 -13.82
N VAL A 352 16.18 -16.88 -13.56
CA VAL A 352 17.20 -17.59 -14.34
C VAL A 352 17.06 -19.10 -14.21
N TRP A 353 16.75 -19.60 -13.01
CA TRP A 353 16.49 -21.02 -12.76
C TRP A 353 15.29 -21.53 -13.53
N TRP A 354 14.16 -20.82 -13.52
CA TRP A 354 12.95 -21.22 -14.26
C TRP A 354 13.15 -21.20 -15.77
N VAL A 355 13.80 -20.16 -16.31
CA VAL A 355 14.10 -20.07 -17.75
C VAL A 355 15.10 -21.14 -18.17
N GLY A 356 16.12 -21.41 -17.34
CA GLY A 356 17.11 -22.46 -17.58
C GLY A 356 16.51 -23.87 -17.51
N GLY A 357 15.58 -24.11 -16.59
CA GLY A 357 14.85 -25.38 -16.44
C GLY A 357 13.84 -25.63 -17.56
N SER A 358 13.11 -24.60 -17.98
CA SER A 358 12.13 -24.68 -19.07
C SER A 358 12.77 -25.00 -20.42
N ARG A 359 13.99 -24.52 -20.68
CA ARG A 359 14.77 -24.90 -21.87
C ARG A 359 15.21 -26.36 -21.90
N LYS A 360 15.24 -27.04 -20.75
CA LYS A 360 15.60 -28.46 -20.63
C LYS A 360 14.40 -29.42 -20.69
N SER A 361 13.17 -28.93 -20.60
CA SER A 361 11.94 -29.74 -20.70
C SER A 361 11.05 -29.26 -21.85
N PRO A 362 11.10 -29.90 -23.04
CA PRO A 362 10.45 -29.40 -24.26
C PRO A 362 8.91 -29.42 -24.25
N GLY A 363 8.26 -29.89 -23.18
CA GLY A 363 6.80 -29.95 -23.04
C GLY A 363 6.15 -28.84 -22.19
N CYS A 364 6.92 -27.96 -21.55
CA CYS A 364 6.40 -26.96 -20.58
C CYS A 364 6.53 -25.50 -21.06
N SER A 365 7.01 -25.29 -22.29
CA SER A 365 7.48 -24.01 -22.80
C SER A 365 6.39 -22.94 -23.03
N SER A 366 5.12 -23.34 -23.22
CA SER A 366 4.03 -22.37 -23.44
C SER A 366 3.26 -21.97 -22.18
N ILE A 367 3.32 -22.76 -21.10
CA ILE A 367 2.56 -22.50 -19.86
C ILE A 367 3.41 -21.74 -18.85
N ALA A 368 4.69 -22.10 -18.70
CA ALA A 368 5.59 -21.49 -17.72
C ALA A 368 5.95 -20.02 -18.04
N THR A 369 5.93 -19.63 -19.32
CA THR A 369 6.19 -18.25 -19.74
C THR A 369 4.98 -17.34 -19.52
N GLU A 370 3.76 -17.87 -19.57
CA GLU A 370 2.54 -17.07 -19.35
C GLU A 370 2.24 -16.87 -17.86
N GLU A 371 2.51 -17.87 -17.00
CA GLU A 371 2.39 -17.73 -15.54
C GLU A 371 3.50 -16.86 -14.94
N ALA A 372 4.76 -17.03 -15.36
CA ALA A 372 5.87 -16.20 -14.87
C ALA A 372 5.78 -14.73 -15.31
N CYS A 373 5.13 -14.43 -16.45
CA CYS A 373 4.84 -13.05 -16.87
C CYS A 373 3.53 -12.49 -16.32
N ARG A 374 2.63 -13.31 -15.76
CA ARG A 374 1.42 -12.81 -15.08
C ARG A 374 1.69 -12.35 -13.66
N ASP A 375 2.69 -12.94 -13.01
CA ASP A 375 3.02 -12.70 -11.60
C ASP A 375 4.31 -11.89 -11.38
N LEU A 376 4.90 -11.34 -12.45
CA LEU A 376 5.89 -10.25 -12.43
C LEU A 376 5.23 -8.96 -12.95
#